data_AF-S0EV72-F1
#
_entry.id   AF-S0EV72-F1
#
_cell.length_a   1.000
_cell.length_b   1.000
_cell.length_c   1.000
_cell.angle_alpha   90.00
_cell.angle_beta   90.00
_cell.angle_gamma   90.00
#
_symmetry.space_group_name_H-M   'P 1'
#
loop_
_entity.id
_entity.type
_entity.pdbx_description
1 polymer ?
#
loop_
_entity_poly.entity_id
_entity_poly.type
_entity_poly.pdbx_seq_one_letter_code
_entity_poly.pdbx_strand_id
1 'polypeptide(L)'
;MVINGQTFTFSASETVQQAINQINAASNLTGVNANFNTASNNIVLTQTTYGHNYSISEQDSLGAAGVFGTSAAVQGTDAVVAVTAQVLQNNVTTAVTVNFTGGTASTDSGLLVKDLYGNSMLLTENGNASATTPTAVAQVSANMLQFQVGGNAGQVVQASLGNIRVVNLGNTVVAGYNLSNIDVTTSQGAENAIQIVDEAISQVSQLRANLGALQSQTLQATANYLGIGVQNLSASESQIRDTNVAQEVVNLTKNQIIEQSATAMLAQANAAPQLLLKLLG
;
A
#
# COMPACT_ATOMS: atom_id res chain seq x y z
N MET A 1 -8.24 -30.06 -36.88
CA MET A 1 -8.25 -28.80 -36.13
C MET A 1 -6.85 -28.53 -35.59
N VAL A 2 -6.35 -27.30 -35.70
CA VAL A 2 -5.09 -26.88 -35.08
C VAL A 2 -5.42 -25.79 -34.06
N ILE A 3 -4.98 -25.96 -32.81
CA ILE A 3 -5.12 -24.96 -31.74
C ILE A 3 -3.71 -24.56 -31.31
N ASN A 4 -3.37 -23.27 -31.46
CA ASN A 4 -2.07 -22.71 -31.07
C ASN A 4 -0.87 -23.55 -31.56
N GLY A 5 -0.95 -24.05 -32.80
CA GLY A 5 0.08 -24.87 -33.44
C GLY A 5 0.01 -26.38 -33.18
N GLN A 6 -0.80 -26.83 -32.21
CA GLN A 6 -1.00 -28.25 -31.94
C GLN A 6 -2.14 -28.83 -32.79
N THR A 7 -1.88 -29.96 -33.45
CA THR A 7 -2.87 -30.62 -34.33
C THR A 7 -3.70 -31.64 -33.54
N PHE A 8 -5.02 -31.56 -33.71
CA PHE A 8 -6.02 -32.50 -33.21
C PHE A 8 -6.78 -33.12 -34.38
N THR A 9 -6.88 -34.44 -34.35
CA THR A 9 -7.60 -35.25 -35.35
C THR A 9 -8.76 -35.95 -34.68
N PHE A 10 -9.97 -35.74 -35.19
CA PHE A 10 -11.19 -36.37 -34.68
C PHE A 10 -11.75 -37.36 -35.69
N SER A 11 -12.25 -38.50 -35.23
CA SER A 11 -12.92 -39.51 -36.06
C SER A 11 -14.44 -39.40 -35.95
N ALA A 12 -15.17 -39.83 -36.97
CA ALA A 12 -16.65 -39.75 -37.00
C ALA A 12 -17.35 -40.59 -35.91
N SER A 13 -16.63 -41.52 -35.27
CA SER A 13 -17.12 -42.36 -34.17
C SER A 13 -16.85 -41.80 -32.78
N GLU A 14 -16.14 -40.67 -32.66
CA GLU A 14 -15.84 -40.06 -31.37
C GLU A 14 -17.01 -39.20 -30.86
N THR A 15 -17.25 -39.28 -29.55
CA THR A 15 -18.19 -38.39 -28.86
C THR A 15 -17.58 -37.01 -28.65
N VAL A 16 -18.44 -35.99 -28.53
CA VAL A 16 -18.02 -34.61 -28.21
C VAL A 16 -17.18 -34.55 -26.92
N GLN A 17 -17.53 -35.39 -25.92
CA GLN A 17 -16.76 -35.47 -24.68
C GLN A 17 -15.35 -36.05 -24.89
N GLN A 18 -15.19 -37.02 -25.79
CA GLN A 18 -13.87 -37.55 -26.14
C GLN A 18 -13.02 -36.49 -26.85
N ALA A 19 -13.61 -35.70 -27.75
CA ALA A 19 -12.92 -34.58 -28.39
C ALA A 19 -12.46 -33.52 -27.37
N ILE A 20 -13.33 -33.14 -26.41
CA ILE A 20 -12.99 -32.22 -25.33
C ILE A 20 -11.86 -32.77 -24.46
N ASN A 21 -11.93 -34.04 -24.08
CA ASN A 21 -10.88 -34.68 -23.27
C ASN A 21 -9.53 -34.70 -24.01
N GLN A 22 -9.53 -34.90 -25.33
CA GLN A 22 -8.31 -34.84 -26.15
C GLN A 22 -7.71 -33.43 -26.18
N ILE A 23 -8.54 -32.39 -26.35
CA ILE A 23 -8.08 -30.99 -26.30
C ILE A 23 -7.50 -30.67 -24.92
N ASN A 24 -8.22 -31.04 -23.85
CA ASN A 24 -7.81 -30.76 -22.48
C ASN A 24 -6.57 -31.54 -22.03
N ALA A 25 -6.32 -32.72 -22.59
CA ALA A 25 -5.09 -33.48 -22.34
C ALA A 25 -3.83 -32.76 -22.84
N ALA A 26 -3.98 -31.91 -23.87
CA ALA A 26 -2.90 -31.09 -24.42
C ALA A 26 -2.91 -29.64 -23.89
N SER A 27 -3.73 -29.33 -22.88
CA SER A 27 -3.89 -27.97 -22.33
C SER A 27 -2.57 -27.36 -21.84
N ASN A 28 -1.63 -28.17 -21.32
CA ASN A 28 -0.31 -27.70 -20.92
C ASN A 28 0.58 -27.25 -22.09
N LEU A 29 0.29 -27.69 -23.32
CA LEU A 29 1.02 -27.31 -24.54
C LEU A 29 0.27 -26.22 -25.30
N THR A 30 -1.06 -26.28 -25.34
CA THR A 30 -1.89 -25.31 -26.07
C THR A 30 -2.24 -24.07 -25.26
N GLY A 31 -2.21 -24.15 -23.93
CA GLY A 31 -2.67 -23.10 -23.02
C GLY A 31 -4.19 -22.93 -23.00
N VAL A 32 -4.96 -23.89 -23.52
CA VAL A 32 -6.41 -23.78 -23.74
C VAL A 32 -7.16 -24.92 -23.05
N ASN A 33 -8.30 -24.59 -22.44
CA ASN A 33 -9.28 -25.54 -21.90
C ASN A 33 -10.58 -25.47 -22.71
N ALA A 34 -11.08 -26.63 -23.12
CA ALA A 34 -12.32 -26.83 -23.87
C ALA A 34 -13.45 -27.27 -22.94
N ASN A 35 -14.64 -26.70 -23.13
CA ASN A 35 -15.86 -27.14 -22.47
C ASN A 35 -17.05 -27.14 -23.45
N PHE A 36 -18.04 -28.00 -23.22
CA PHE A 36 -19.27 -27.99 -24.00
C PHE A 36 -20.30 -27.06 -23.36
N ASN A 37 -20.76 -26.06 -24.10
CA ASN A 37 -21.90 -25.25 -23.69
C ASN A 37 -23.20 -25.91 -24.17
N THR A 38 -23.95 -26.48 -23.23
CA THR A 38 -25.20 -27.19 -23.51
C THR A 38 -26.33 -26.27 -24.00
N ALA A 39 -26.28 -24.96 -23.68
CA ALA A 39 -27.30 -23.99 -24.09
C ALA A 39 -27.11 -23.52 -25.54
N SER A 40 -25.86 -23.38 -25.98
CA SER A 40 -25.50 -22.92 -27.34
C SER A 40 -25.07 -24.05 -28.26
N ASN A 41 -25.05 -25.29 -27.76
CA ASN A 41 -24.67 -26.52 -28.47
C ASN A 41 -23.33 -26.42 -29.22
N ASN A 42 -22.34 -25.80 -28.58
CA ASN A 42 -21.01 -25.56 -29.14
C ASN A 42 -19.90 -25.87 -28.13
N ILE A 43 -18.69 -26.14 -28.64
CA ILE A 43 -17.47 -26.22 -27.83
C ILE A 43 -16.95 -24.80 -27.63
N VAL A 44 -16.73 -24.41 -26.38
CA VAL A 44 -16.12 -23.14 -26.00
C VAL A 44 -14.69 -23.41 -25.57
N LEU A 45 -13.74 -22.79 -26.25
CA LEU A 45 -12.33 -22.78 -25.86
C LEU A 45 -12.04 -21.55 -24.99
N THR A 46 -11.33 -21.76 -23.90
CA THR A 46 -10.97 -20.72 -22.93
C THR A 46 -9.47 -20.80 -22.65
N GLN A 47 -8.80 -19.66 -22.67
CA GLN A 47 -7.37 -19.61 -22.33
C GLN A 47 -7.18 -19.89 -20.83
N THR A 48 -6.21 -20.73 -20.49
CA THR A 48 -5.89 -21.07 -19.09
C THR A 48 -5.03 -20.02 -18.41
N THR A 49 -4.32 -19.21 -19.18
CA THR A 49 -3.51 -18.09 -18.70
C THR A 49 -4.35 -16.81 -18.62
N TYR A 50 -4.31 -16.15 -17.45
CA TYR A 50 -5.00 -14.89 -17.19
C TYR A 50 -4.14 -13.67 -17.52
N GLY A 51 -4.80 -12.54 -17.83
CA GLY A 51 -4.16 -11.22 -17.83
C GLY A 51 -3.35 -10.89 -19.09
N HIS A 52 -3.80 -11.32 -20.27
CA HIS A 52 -3.15 -11.01 -21.55
C HIS A 52 -4.17 -10.99 -22.67
N ASN A 53 -3.85 -10.29 -23.75
CA ASN A 53 -4.58 -10.37 -25.01
C ASN A 53 -4.18 -11.62 -25.83
N TYR A 54 -4.33 -12.81 -25.22
CA TYR A 54 -4.04 -14.06 -25.92
C TYR A 54 -5.12 -14.34 -26.95
N SER A 55 -4.70 -14.47 -28.21
CA SER A 55 -5.56 -14.99 -29.26
C SER A 55 -5.52 -16.51 -29.22
N ILE A 56 -6.70 -17.14 -29.29
CA ILE A 56 -6.82 -18.56 -29.61
C ILE A 56 -6.82 -18.64 -31.13
N SER A 57 -5.74 -19.18 -31.71
CA SER A 57 -5.66 -19.40 -33.15
C SER A 57 -6.20 -20.80 -33.45
N GLU A 58 -7.39 -20.84 -34.07
CA GLU A 58 -7.99 -22.05 -34.58
C GLU A 58 -7.89 -22.09 -36.11
N GLN A 59 -7.29 -23.17 -36.65
CA GLN A 59 -7.34 -23.45 -38.09
C GLN A 59 -7.98 -24.82 -38.34
N ASP A 60 -9.03 -24.84 -39.14
CA ASP A 60 -9.61 -26.07 -39.68
C ASP A 60 -9.26 -26.22 -41.16
N SER A 61 -8.60 -27.32 -41.51
CA SER A 61 -8.01 -27.55 -42.84
C SER A 61 -8.98 -28.21 -43.83
N LEU A 62 -10.18 -28.60 -43.42
CA LEU A 62 -11.11 -29.37 -44.25
C LEU A 62 -12.27 -28.56 -44.87
N GLY A 63 -12.53 -27.32 -44.45
CA GLY A 63 -13.49 -26.41 -45.11
C GLY A 63 -14.90 -26.99 -45.36
N ALA A 64 -15.29 -28.06 -44.67
CA ALA A 64 -16.45 -28.88 -45.00
C ALA A 64 -17.59 -28.62 -44.01
N ALA A 65 -18.57 -27.81 -44.42
CA ALA A 65 -20.00 -27.80 -44.10
C ALA A 65 -20.51 -28.30 -42.72
N GLY A 66 -19.71 -28.21 -41.68
CA GLY A 66 -20.07 -28.31 -40.26
C GLY A 66 -19.39 -27.13 -39.61
N VAL A 67 -20.12 -26.01 -39.53
CA VAL A 67 -19.59 -24.69 -39.17
C VAL A 67 -19.02 -24.71 -37.75
N PHE A 68 -17.73 -25.03 -37.59
CA PHE A 68 -16.93 -24.33 -36.60
C PHE A 68 -16.91 -22.89 -37.11
N GLY A 69 -17.80 -22.07 -36.57
CA GLY A 69 -17.95 -20.68 -36.98
C GLY A 69 -16.58 -20.03 -37.03
N THR A 70 -16.40 -19.07 -37.94
CA THR A 70 -15.25 -18.17 -37.91
C THR A 70 -15.20 -17.53 -36.54
N SER A 71 -14.49 -18.14 -35.60
CA SER A 71 -14.17 -17.52 -34.32
C SER A 71 -13.25 -16.38 -34.69
N ALA A 72 -13.81 -15.18 -34.84
CA ALA A 72 -13.03 -13.97 -34.69
C ALA A 72 -12.22 -14.18 -33.41
N ALA A 73 -10.89 -14.04 -33.48
CA ALA A 73 -10.08 -14.05 -32.28
C ALA A 73 -10.69 -13.04 -31.32
N VAL A 74 -11.40 -13.52 -30.29
CA VAL A 74 -12.04 -12.65 -29.31
C VAL A 74 -10.90 -12.20 -28.40
N GLN A 75 -10.28 -11.11 -28.81
CA GLN A 75 -9.34 -10.37 -27.99
C GLN A 75 -10.11 -9.89 -26.77
N GLY A 76 -9.69 -10.35 -25.58
CA GLY A 76 -10.31 -10.00 -24.33
C GLY A 76 -10.27 -8.48 -24.15
N THR A 77 -11.44 -7.85 -24.04
CA THR A 77 -11.55 -6.43 -23.68
C THR A 77 -11.03 -6.26 -22.25
N ASP A 78 -10.09 -5.33 -22.06
CA ASP A 78 -9.42 -5.06 -20.78
C ASP A 78 -10.42 -4.94 -19.62
N ALA A 79 -10.39 -5.92 -18.71
CA ALA A 79 -11.18 -5.87 -17.50
C ALA A 79 -10.36 -5.16 -16.41
N VAL A 80 -10.59 -3.85 -16.22
CA VAL A 80 -10.23 -3.18 -14.97
C VAL A 80 -11.15 -3.71 -13.89
N VAL A 81 -10.72 -4.76 -13.20
CA VAL A 81 -11.43 -5.28 -12.02
C VAL A 81 -10.85 -4.60 -10.78
N ALA A 82 -11.70 -4.02 -9.95
CA ALA A 82 -11.32 -3.66 -8.59
C ALA A 82 -11.43 -4.92 -7.74
N VAL A 83 -10.31 -5.45 -7.24
CA VAL A 83 -10.35 -6.53 -6.24
C VAL A 83 -10.01 -5.97 -4.88
N THR A 84 -10.82 -6.36 -3.91
CA THR A 84 -10.57 -6.09 -2.51
C THR A 84 -9.61 -7.16 -2.00
N ALA A 85 -8.33 -6.81 -1.85
CA ALA A 85 -7.36 -7.67 -1.20
C ALA A 85 -7.37 -7.43 0.31
N GLN A 86 -7.22 -8.49 1.09
CA GLN A 86 -7.04 -8.38 2.54
C GLN A 86 -5.55 -8.22 2.82
N VAL A 87 -5.16 -7.03 3.29
CA VAL A 87 -3.79 -6.75 3.73
C VAL A 87 -3.75 -6.94 5.24
N LEU A 88 -2.80 -7.76 5.71
CA LEU A 88 -2.50 -7.88 7.13
C LEU A 88 -1.46 -6.81 7.49
N GLN A 89 -1.89 -5.74 8.16
CA GLN A 89 -1.00 -4.74 8.74
C GLN A 89 -1.12 -4.82 10.25
N ASN A 90 0.00 -4.98 10.96
CA ASN A 90 0.03 -5.00 12.43
C ASN A 90 -0.94 -6.02 13.07
N ASN A 91 -1.04 -7.24 12.51
CA ASN A 91 -2.02 -8.27 12.92
C ASN A 91 -3.51 -7.88 12.77
N VAL A 92 -3.81 -6.81 12.03
CA VAL A 92 -5.18 -6.41 11.71
C VAL A 92 -5.41 -6.56 10.21
N THR A 93 -6.45 -7.32 9.86
CA THR A 93 -6.85 -7.56 8.48
C THR A 93 -7.68 -6.39 7.98
N THR A 94 -7.12 -5.57 7.08
CA THR A 94 -7.83 -4.44 6.46
C THR A 94 -8.06 -4.71 4.98
N ALA A 95 -9.29 -4.48 4.52
CA ALA A 95 -9.64 -4.55 3.11
C ALA A 95 -9.07 -3.33 2.36
N VAL A 96 -8.17 -3.56 1.41
CA VAL A 96 -7.62 -2.52 0.54
C VAL A 96 -8.06 -2.81 -0.89
N THR A 97 -8.65 -1.81 -1.55
CA THR A 97 -8.94 -1.89 -2.99
C THR A 97 -7.64 -1.75 -3.75
N VAL A 98 -7.26 -2.78 -4.49
CA VAL A 98 -6.12 -2.75 -5.42
C VAL A 98 -6.64 -2.63 -6.85
N ASN A 99 -5.98 -1.78 -7.63
CA ASN A 99 -6.29 -1.62 -9.05
C ASN A 99 -5.37 -2.54 -9.85
N PHE A 100 -5.94 -3.47 -10.62
CA PHE A 100 -5.15 -4.26 -11.55
C PHE A 100 -4.74 -3.43 -12.76
N THR A 101 -3.46 -3.46 -13.09
CA THR A 101 -2.89 -2.70 -14.23
C THR A 101 -1.99 -3.56 -15.13
N GLY A 102 -1.77 -4.84 -14.80
CA GLY A 102 -0.99 -5.76 -15.62
C GLY A 102 -1.81 -6.41 -16.74
N GLY A 103 -1.13 -6.75 -17.84
CA GLY A 103 -1.72 -7.45 -19.00
C GLY A 103 -1.97 -6.60 -20.24
N THR A 104 -1.51 -5.35 -20.23
CA THR A 104 -1.72 -4.39 -21.34
C THR A 104 -0.64 -4.49 -22.43
N ALA A 105 0.53 -5.05 -22.13
CA ALA A 105 1.61 -5.29 -23.08
C ALA A 105 1.66 -6.75 -23.56
N SER A 106 2.08 -6.97 -24.81
CA SER A 106 2.17 -8.30 -25.44
C SER A 106 3.18 -9.26 -24.79
N THR A 107 4.00 -8.79 -23.85
CA THR A 107 5.05 -9.55 -23.15
C THR A 107 4.76 -9.82 -21.67
N ASP A 108 3.68 -9.28 -21.11
CA ASP A 108 3.41 -9.29 -19.66
C ASP A 108 2.69 -10.55 -19.15
N SER A 109 3.41 -11.62 -18.80
CA SER A 109 2.79 -12.82 -18.23
C SER A 109 2.44 -12.67 -16.75
N GLY A 110 1.16 -12.49 -16.47
CA GLY A 110 0.58 -12.52 -15.12
C GLY A 110 -0.22 -11.28 -14.74
N LEU A 111 -0.82 -11.32 -13.55
CA LEU A 111 -1.60 -10.20 -13.01
C LEU A 111 -0.72 -9.34 -12.10
N LEU A 112 -0.38 -8.13 -12.55
CA LEU A 112 0.36 -7.17 -11.72
C LEU A 112 -0.60 -6.46 -10.76
N VAL A 113 -0.43 -6.73 -9.47
CA VAL A 113 -1.13 -6.06 -8.38
C VAL A 113 -0.23 -4.94 -7.88
N LYS A 114 -0.74 -3.70 -7.89
CA LYS A 114 -0.11 -2.56 -7.22
C LYS A 114 -0.98 -2.09 -6.07
N ASP A 115 -0.38 -1.85 -4.92
CA ASP A 115 -1.05 -1.12 -3.84
C ASP A 115 -0.93 0.40 -4.02
N LEU A 116 -1.62 1.16 -3.17
CA LEU A 116 -1.58 2.63 -3.15
C LEU A 116 -0.17 3.20 -2.88
N TYR A 117 0.72 2.38 -2.33
CA TYR A 117 2.06 2.75 -1.90
C TYR A 117 3.16 2.27 -2.87
N GLY A 118 2.77 1.80 -4.06
CA GLY A 118 3.69 1.41 -5.13
C GLY A 118 4.34 0.03 -4.95
N ASN A 119 3.94 -0.74 -3.92
CA ASN A 119 4.35 -2.14 -3.83
C ASN A 119 3.68 -2.91 -4.95
N SER A 120 4.47 -3.67 -5.72
CA SER A 120 3.96 -4.46 -6.84
C SER A 120 4.26 -5.93 -6.67
N MET A 121 3.32 -6.76 -7.09
CA MET A 121 3.46 -8.22 -7.13
C MET A 121 2.88 -8.72 -8.44
N LEU A 122 3.68 -9.52 -9.15
CA LEU A 122 3.23 -10.24 -10.33
C LEU A 122 2.70 -11.60 -9.90
N LEU A 123 1.39 -11.82 -10.00
CA LEU A 123 0.82 -13.15 -9.82
C LEU A 123 1.03 -13.93 -11.11
N THR A 124 1.85 -14.99 -11.03
CA THR A 124 2.08 -15.92 -12.13
C THR A 124 1.04 -17.05 -12.12
N GLU A 125 0.99 -17.83 -13.20
CA GLU A 125 0.06 -18.95 -13.41
C GLU A 125 0.08 -20.00 -12.28
N ASN A 126 1.19 -20.10 -11.55
CA ASN A 126 1.38 -21.04 -10.44
C ASN A 126 0.43 -20.78 -9.26
N GLY A 127 -0.22 -19.62 -9.23
CA GLY A 127 -1.20 -19.23 -8.25
C GLY A 127 -2.61 -19.81 -8.44
N ASN A 128 -2.90 -20.36 -9.62
CA ASN A 128 -4.18 -20.95 -9.97
C ASN A 128 -4.09 -22.49 -10.06
N ALA A 129 -3.51 -23.12 -9.04
CA ALA A 129 -3.75 -24.55 -8.85
C ALA A 129 -5.26 -24.73 -8.68
N SER A 130 -5.86 -25.65 -9.44
CA SER A 130 -7.29 -25.97 -9.44
C SER A 130 -7.72 -26.55 -8.08
N ALA A 131 -7.71 -25.71 -7.05
CA ALA A 131 -8.09 -26.02 -5.70
C ALA A 131 -9.52 -25.52 -5.49
N THR A 132 -10.42 -26.43 -5.10
CA THR A 132 -11.83 -26.15 -4.79
C THR A 132 -12.01 -25.27 -3.55
N THR A 133 -10.93 -24.90 -2.89
CA THR A 133 -10.86 -23.98 -1.75
C THR A 133 -10.00 -22.78 -2.15
N PRO A 134 -10.46 -21.53 -1.93
CA PRO A 134 -9.63 -20.35 -2.17
C PRO A 134 -8.39 -20.39 -1.28
N THR A 135 -7.27 -20.86 -1.85
CA THR A 135 -5.95 -20.77 -1.25
C THR A 135 -5.42 -19.37 -1.45
N ALA A 136 -4.86 -18.76 -0.40
CA ALA A 136 -4.19 -17.47 -0.52
C ALA A 136 -3.05 -17.61 -1.54
N VAL A 137 -3.29 -17.09 -2.74
CA VAL A 137 -2.40 -17.26 -3.91
C VAL A 137 -1.09 -16.50 -3.73
N ALA A 138 -1.15 -15.40 -2.97
CA ALA A 138 0.03 -14.69 -2.52
C ALA A 138 -0.35 -13.76 -1.36
N GLN A 139 0.61 -13.55 -0.44
CA GLN A 139 0.51 -12.60 0.65
C GLN A 139 1.61 -11.55 0.47
N VAL A 140 1.23 -10.31 0.15
CA VAL A 140 2.17 -9.19 0.18
C VAL A 140 2.25 -8.71 1.62
N SER A 141 3.28 -9.16 2.34
CA SER A 141 3.64 -8.62 3.64
C SER A 141 4.69 -7.52 3.45
N ALA A 142 4.23 -6.30 3.17
CA ALA A 142 5.10 -5.13 3.23
C ALA A 142 5.18 -4.66 4.69
N ASN A 143 6.32 -4.94 5.35
CA ASN A 143 6.57 -4.36 6.67
C ASN A 143 6.85 -2.87 6.47
N MET A 144 5.97 -2.01 6.96
CA MET A 144 6.11 -0.57 6.81
C MET A 144 6.96 -0.01 7.96
N LEU A 145 7.70 1.05 7.68
CA LEU A 145 8.26 1.89 8.74
C LEU A 145 7.10 2.62 9.42
N GLN A 146 7.03 2.53 10.74
CA GLN A 146 6.02 3.22 11.54
C GLN A 146 6.72 4.20 12.48
N PHE A 147 6.35 5.48 12.38
CA PHE A 147 6.88 6.56 13.21
C PHE A 147 5.77 7.07 14.11
N GLN A 148 5.98 7.04 15.43
CA GLN A 148 5.10 7.72 16.37
C GLN A 148 5.35 9.22 16.25
N VAL A 149 4.35 9.97 15.79
CA VAL A 149 4.49 11.42 15.55
C VAL A 149 3.65 12.27 16.50
N GLY A 150 2.72 11.67 17.26
CA GLY A 150 1.88 12.36 18.23
C GLY A 150 2.11 11.91 19.67
N GLY A 151 1.50 12.62 20.62
CA GLY A 151 1.59 12.30 22.05
C GLY A 151 0.70 11.14 22.50
N ASN A 152 -0.31 10.77 21.70
CA ASN A 152 -1.27 9.71 22.04
C ASN A 152 -1.02 8.42 21.26
N ALA A 153 -1.40 7.30 21.85
CA ALA A 153 -1.32 5.99 21.20
C ALA A 153 -2.08 5.98 19.86
N GLY A 154 -1.47 5.40 18.82
CA GLY A 154 -2.04 5.31 17.48
C GLY A 154 -1.82 6.53 16.59
N GLN A 155 -1.23 7.62 17.10
CA GLN A 155 -0.82 8.77 16.28
C GLN A 155 0.50 8.49 15.56
N VAL A 156 0.41 7.63 14.55
CA VAL A 156 1.55 7.16 13.76
C VAL A 156 1.48 7.63 12.32
N VAL A 157 2.66 7.81 11.73
CA VAL A 157 2.85 7.99 10.29
C VAL A 157 3.58 6.76 9.78
N GLN A 158 3.09 6.21 8.67
CA GLN A 158 3.62 4.99 8.09
C GLN A 158 4.21 5.28 6.72
N ALA A 159 5.32 4.62 6.40
CA ALA A 159 5.95 4.70 5.09
C ALA A 159 6.44 3.32 4.66
N SER A 160 6.17 2.94 3.41
CA SER A 160 6.76 1.76 2.80
C SER A 160 8.07 2.12 2.11
N LEU A 161 9.02 1.20 2.12
CA LEU A 161 10.15 1.23 1.20
C LEU A 161 9.93 0.13 0.16
N GLY A 162 9.99 0.51 -1.11
CA GLY A 162 10.08 -0.46 -2.20
C GLY A 162 11.36 -1.31 -2.08
N ASN A 163 11.34 -2.50 -2.68
CA ASN A 163 12.51 -3.37 -2.72
C ASN A 163 13.58 -2.78 -3.68
N ILE A 164 14.74 -2.42 -3.13
CA ILE A 164 15.88 -1.82 -3.86
C ILE A 164 16.96 -2.87 -4.16
N ARG A 165 16.64 -4.18 -4.15
CA ARG A 165 17.59 -5.19 -4.63
C ARG A 165 17.91 -4.92 -6.09
N VAL A 166 19.16 -5.14 -6.46
CA VAL A 166 19.68 -4.89 -7.81
C VAL A 166 18.83 -5.59 -8.89
N VAL A 167 18.35 -6.80 -8.63
CA VAL A 167 17.46 -7.57 -9.54
C VAL A 167 16.09 -6.90 -9.78
N ASN A 168 15.66 -6.03 -8.87
CA ASN A 168 14.38 -5.33 -8.93
C ASN A 168 14.50 -3.90 -9.49
N LEU A 169 15.70 -3.43 -9.83
CA LEU A 169 15.95 -2.09 -10.35
C LEU A 169 16.17 -2.11 -11.87
N GLY A 170 15.63 -1.11 -12.56
CA GLY A 170 15.83 -0.92 -14.00
C GLY A 170 15.18 -1.99 -14.88
N ASN A 171 14.21 -2.74 -14.34
CA ASN A 171 13.57 -3.89 -14.98
C ASN A 171 12.35 -3.54 -15.88
N THR A 172 12.06 -2.26 -16.06
CA THR A 172 10.89 -1.75 -16.79
C THR A 172 11.21 -1.31 -18.21
N VAL A 173 12.47 -1.00 -18.51
CA VAL A 173 12.89 -0.40 -19.79
C VAL A 173 13.29 -1.43 -20.85
N VAL A 174 13.89 -2.56 -20.44
CA VAL A 174 14.34 -3.62 -21.35
C VAL A 174 13.87 -4.97 -20.81
N ALA A 175 13.02 -5.67 -21.57
CA ALA A 175 12.44 -6.94 -21.14
C ALA A 175 13.50 -8.00 -20.85
N GLY A 176 13.41 -8.65 -19.68
CA GLY A 176 14.35 -9.68 -19.25
C GLY A 176 15.68 -9.17 -18.69
N TYR A 177 15.93 -7.86 -18.75
CA TYR A 177 17.12 -7.24 -18.19
C TYR A 177 16.79 -6.39 -16.96
N ASN A 178 17.77 -6.26 -16.07
CA ASN A 178 17.74 -5.44 -14.87
C ASN A 178 19.19 -5.08 -14.51
N LEU A 179 19.38 -4.31 -13.43
CA LEU A 179 20.71 -3.85 -13.03
C LEU A 179 21.69 -5.00 -12.69
N SER A 180 21.19 -6.22 -12.43
CA SER A 180 22.03 -7.38 -12.04
C SER A 180 22.60 -8.16 -13.23
N ASN A 181 22.03 -8.01 -14.43
CA ASN A 181 22.38 -8.83 -15.59
C ASN A 181 22.71 -7.99 -16.84
N ILE A 182 23.20 -6.77 -16.62
CA ILE A 182 23.70 -5.90 -17.68
C ILE A 182 24.94 -6.53 -18.33
N ASP A 183 24.96 -6.52 -19.66
CA ASP A 183 26.11 -6.93 -20.46
C ASP A 183 26.54 -5.76 -21.37
N VAL A 184 27.79 -5.33 -21.24
CA VAL A 184 28.38 -4.22 -22.01
C VAL A 184 29.40 -4.71 -23.04
N THR A 185 29.49 -6.01 -23.29
CA THR A 185 30.45 -6.59 -24.25
C THR A 185 30.04 -6.34 -25.71
N THR A 186 28.80 -5.94 -25.95
CA THR A 186 28.27 -5.62 -27.28
C THR A 186 27.80 -4.17 -27.35
N SER A 187 27.77 -3.58 -28.56
CA SER A 187 27.28 -2.20 -28.75
C SER A 187 25.82 -2.04 -28.29
N GLN A 188 24.95 -3.00 -28.63
CA GLN A 188 23.55 -2.99 -28.20
C GLN A 188 23.42 -3.16 -26.68
N GLY A 189 24.25 -4.03 -26.09
CA GLY A 189 24.30 -4.23 -24.64
C GLY A 189 24.69 -2.95 -23.90
N ALA A 190 25.65 -2.19 -24.44
CA ALA A 190 26.03 -0.89 -23.90
C ALA A 190 24.92 0.16 -23.98
N GLU A 191 24.14 0.21 -25.08
CA GLU A 191 22.98 1.10 -25.20
C GLU A 191 21.87 0.73 -24.21
N ASN A 192 21.55 -0.55 -24.09
CA ASN A 192 20.56 -1.06 -23.14
C ASN A 192 21.00 -0.79 -21.69
N ALA A 193 22.31 -0.93 -21.39
CA ALA A 193 22.88 -0.66 -20.08
C ALA A 193 22.61 0.77 -19.63
N ILE A 194 22.79 1.76 -20.52
CA ILE A 194 22.54 3.18 -20.21
C ILE A 194 21.08 3.37 -19.79
N GLN A 195 20.13 2.82 -20.56
CA GLN A 195 18.70 2.94 -20.25
C GLN A 195 18.33 2.28 -18.92
N ILE A 196 18.86 1.08 -18.65
CA ILE A 196 18.60 0.34 -17.40
C ILE A 196 19.16 1.10 -16.20
N VAL A 197 20.37 1.66 -16.32
CA VAL A 197 21.00 2.42 -15.25
C VAL A 197 20.26 3.74 -14.99
N ASP A 198 19.86 4.47 -16.04
CA ASP A 198 19.09 5.71 -15.89
C ASP A 198 17.75 5.47 -15.18
N GLU A 199 17.05 4.39 -15.56
CA GLU A 199 15.81 4.00 -14.88
C GLU A 199 16.06 3.59 -13.43
N ALA A 200 17.10 2.81 -13.15
CA ALA A 200 17.46 2.44 -11.78
C ALA A 200 17.77 3.68 -10.93
N ILE A 201 18.50 4.66 -11.48
CA ILE A 201 18.79 5.95 -10.81
C ILE A 201 17.49 6.71 -10.56
N SER A 202 16.58 6.76 -11.53
CA SER A 202 15.27 7.40 -11.40
C SER A 202 14.46 6.77 -10.27
N GLN A 203 14.36 5.44 -10.23
CA GLN A 203 13.64 4.69 -9.19
C GLN A 203 14.21 4.97 -7.79
N VAL A 204 15.53 4.93 -7.63
CA VAL A 204 16.19 5.26 -6.35
C VAL A 204 15.98 6.72 -5.97
N SER A 205 16.05 7.63 -6.94
CA SER A 205 15.87 9.07 -6.71
C SER A 205 14.45 9.41 -6.27
N GLN A 206 13.45 8.77 -6.89
CA GLN A 206 12.04 8.89 -6.49
C GLN A 206 11.83 8.39 -5.06
N LEU A 207 12.41 7.24 -4.70
CA LEU A 207 12.30 6.73 -3.33
C LEU A 207 12.97 7.69 -2.33
N ARG A 208 14.16 8.23 -2.64
CA ARG A 208 14.82 9.24 -1.80
C ARG A 208 13.99 10.51 -1.67
N ALA A 209 13.36 10.96 -2.75
CA ALA A 209 12.48 12.12 -2.74
C ALA A 209 11.27 11.90 -1.83
N ASN A 210 10.63 10.73 -1.90
CA ASN A 210 9.50 10.37 -1.05
C ASN A 210 9.89 10.30 0.43
N LEU A 211 11.04 9.72 0.76
CA LEU A 211 11.56 9.70 2.14
C LEU A 211 11.93 11.10 2.64
N GLY A 212 12.51 11.93 1.77
CA GLY A 212 12.80 13.33 2.09
C GLY A 212 11.53 14.15 2.34
N ALA A 213 10.49 13.94 1.54
CA ALA A 213 9.18 14.58 1.72
C ALA A 213 8.55 14.17 3.05
N LEU A 214 8.54 12.87 3.39
CA LEU A 214 8.07 12.37 4.67
C LEU A 214 8.83 13.01 5.85
N GLN A 215 10.15 13.07 5.75
CA GLN A 215 10.99 13.65 6.79
C GLN A 215 10.69 15.13 6.99
N SER A 216 10.66 15.93 5.91
CA SER A 216 10.51 17.38 6.00
C SER A 216 9.07 17.80 6.28
N GLN A 217 8.12 17.28 5.52
CA GLN A 217 6.72 17.73 5.58
C GLN A 217 5.94 17.11 6.73
N THR A 218 6.31 15.90 7.15
CA THR A 218 5.56 15.20 8.20
C THR A 218 6.33 15.19 9.51
N LEU A 219 7.52 14.59 9.55
CA LEU A 219 8.22 14.39 10.81
C LEU A 219 8.72 15.71 11.42
N GLN A 220 9.44 16.53 10.63
CA GLN A 220 9.96 17.81 11.09
C GLN A 220 8.83 18.82 11.37
N ALA A 221 7.83 18.91 10.48
CA ALA A 221 6.68 19.77 10.70
C ALA A 221 5.94 19.40 11.99
N THR A 222 5.67 18.11 12.22
CA THR A 222 4.98 17.66 13.43
C THR A 222 5.81 17.93 14.67
N ALA A 223 7.12 17.69 14.64
CA ALA A 223 8.01 18.03 15.75
C ALA A 223 7.97 19.53 16.08
N ASN A 224 7.97 20.40 15.06
CA ASN A 224 7.84 21.85 15.26
C ASN A 224 6.49 22.23 15.86
N TYR A 225 5.39 21.67 15.35
CA TYR A 225 4.05 21.93 15.89
C TYR A 225 3.92 21.48 17.35
N LEU A 226 4.45 20.31 17.69
CA LEU A 226 4.49 19.82 19.07
C LEU A 226 5.34 20.73 19.96
N GLY A 227 6.50 21.18 19.47
CA GLY A 227 7.34 22.14 20.19
C GLY A 227 6.60 23.44 20.52
N ILE A 228 5.88 24.01 19.55
CA ILE A 228 5.04 25.20 19.76
C ILE A 228 3.91 24.90 20.76
N GLY A 229 3.27 23.73 20.64
CA GLY A 229 2.23 23.28 21.57
C GLY A 229 2.72 23.22 23.02
N VAL A 230 3.90 22.63 23.24
CA VAL A 230 4.55 22.54 24.56
C VAL A 230 4.87 23.94 25.09
N GLN A 231 5.38 24.85 24.25
CA GLN A 231 5.67 26.22 24.66
C GLN A 231 4.39 26.97 25.09
N ASN A 232 3.31 26.84 24.33
CA ASN A 232 2.03 27.49 24.65
C ASN A 232 1.38 26.91 25.92
N LEU A 233 1.47 25.59 26.11
CA LEU A 233 0.98 24.93 27.33
C LEU A 233 1.79 25.36 28.56
N SER A 234 3.12 25.39 28.46
CA SER A 234 4.00 25.85 29.53
C SER A 234 3.75 27.31 29.88
N ALA A 235 3.56 28.19 28.88
CA ALA A 235 3.22 29.59 29.12
C ALA A 235 1.85 29.75 29.82
N SER A 236 0.86 28.96 29.40
CA SER A 236 -0.48 28.94 30.02
C SER A 236 -0.42 28.41 31.45
N GLU A 237 0.36 27.35 31.70
CA GLU A 237 0.61 26.81 33.04
C GLU A 237 1.29 27.86 33.92
N SER A 238 2.35 28.52 33.43
CA SER A 238 3.04 29.60 34.14
C SER A 238 2.06 30.71 34.52
N GLN A 239 1.23 31.19 33.57
CA GLN A 239 0.24 32.23 33.87
C GLN A 239 -0.73 31.81 34.98
N ILE A 240 -1.24 30.57 34.94
CA ILE A 240 -2.14 30.06 35.97
C ILE A 240 -1.41 29.96 37.32
N ARG A 241 -0.21 29.39 37.33
CA ARG A 241 0.57 29.18 38.56
C ARG A 241 1.02 30.49 39.18
N ASP A 242 1.53 31.41 38.37
CA ASP A 242 2.05 32.71 38.80
C ASP A 242 0.91 33.62 39.28
N THR A 243 -0.27 33.59 38.65
CA THR A 243 -1.45 34.32 39.13
C THR A 243 -1.91 33.79 40.49
N ASN A 244 -1.96 32.47 40.66
CA ASN A 244 -2.33 31.85 41.93
C ASN A 244 -1.32 32.20 43.04
N VAL A 245 -0.02 32.18 42.73
CA VAL A 245 1.03 32.57 43.69
C VAL A 245 0.92 34.05 44.04
N ALA A 246 0.71 34.94 43.06
CA ALA A 246 0.54 36.37 43.33
C ALA A 246 -0.66 36.65 44.25
N GLN A 247 -1.80 35.99 44.00
CA GLN A 247 -2.99 36.13 44.84
C GLN A 247 -2.74 35.64 46.27
N GLU A 248 -2.06 34.51 46.43
CA GLU A 248 -1.75 33.96 47.75
C GLU A 248 -0.74 34.83 48.50
N VAL A 249 0.26 35.39 47.82
CA VAL A 249 1.21 36.35 48.42
C VAL A 249 0.50 37.63 48.87
N VAL A 250 -0.46 38.13 48.09
CA VAL A 250 -1.29 39.29 48.51
C VAL A 250 -2.11 38.96 49.75
N ASN A 251 -2.74 37.78 49.79
CA ASN A 251 -3.51 37.33 50.95
C ASN A 251 -2.62 37.14 52.18
N LEU A 252 -1.45 36.51 52.03
CA LEU A 252 -0.46 36.35 53.09
C LEU A 252 0.00 37.71 53.62
N THR A 253 0.34 38.65 52.74
CA THR A 253 0.77 40.00 53.11
C THR A 253 -0.34 40.76 53.82
N LYS A 254 -1.59 40.65 53.33
CA LYS A 254 -2.77 41.23 53.99
C LYS A 254 -2.95 40.69 55.40
N ASN A 255 -2.83 39.37 55.57
CA ASN A 255 -2.96 38.72 56.87
C ASN A 255 -1.82 39.17 57.81
N GLN A 256 -0.58 39.24 57.33
CA GLN A 256 0.54 39.77 58.10
C GLN A 256 0.33 41.24 58.53
N ILE A 257 -0.19 42.09 57.64
CA ILE A 257 -0.52 43.49 57.99
C ILE A 257 -1.65 43.53 59.02
N ILE A 258 -2.68 42.68 58.91
CA ILE A 258 -3.76 42.60 59.89
C ILE A 258 -3.22 42.13 61.24
N GLU A 259 -2.33 41.13 61.29
CA GLU A 259 -1.72 40.65 62.53
C GLU A 259 -0.84 41.73 63.18
N GLN A 260 -0.01 42.43 62.40
CA GLN A 260 0.80 43.55 62.90
C GLN A 260 -0.06 44.74 63.35
N SER A 261 -1.16 45.02 62.64
CA SER A 261 -2.10 46.08 63.01
C SER A 261 -2.93 45.70 64.23
N ALA A 262 -3.37 44.45 64.36
CA ALA A 262 -4.11 43.95 65.52
C ALA A 262 -3.24 43.97 66.77
N THR A 263 -1.96 43.58 66.68
CA THR A 263 -1.02 43.68 67.80
C THR A 263 -0.73 45.13 68.18
N ALA A 264 -0.54 46.03 67.21
CA ALA A 264 -0.39 47.46 67.47
C ALA A 264 -1.66 48.10 68.05
N MET A 265 -2.85 47.75 67.54
CA MET A 265 -4.14 48.20 68.06
C MET A 265 -4.40 47.68 69.48
N LEU A 266 -4.06 46.42 69.77
CA LEU A 266 -4.14 45.86 71.12
C LEU A 266 -3.17 46.58 72.06
N ALA A 267 -1.95 46.89 71.61
CA ALA A 267 -1.01 47.68 72.41
C ALA A 267 -1.54 49.10 72.69
N GLN A 268 -2.10 49.78 71.68
CA GLN A 268 -2.73 51.10 71.82
C GLN A 268 -3.96 51.06 72.75
N ALA A 269 -4.82 50.04 72.60
CA ALA A 269 -6.02 49.85 73.41
C ALA A 269 -5.70 49.48 74.86
N ASN A 270 -4.57 48.83 75.13
CA ASN A 270 -4.07 48.60 76.50
C ASN A 270 -3.39 49.84 77.09
N ALA A 271 -2.75 50.68 76.27
CA ALA A 271 -2.08 51.89 76.72
C ALA A 271 -3.06 53.06 77.01
N ALA A 272 -4.15 53.19 76.24
CA ALA A 272 -5.12 54.28 76.42
C ALA A 272 -5.82 54.31 77.80
N PRO A 273 -6.29 53.18 78.37
CA PRO A 273 -6.86 53.15 79.72
C PRO A 273 -5.82 53.48 80.81
N GLN A 274 -4.56 53.07 80.64
CA GLN A 274 -3.49 53.37 81.60
C GLN A 274 -3.16 54.87 81.64
N LEU A 275 -3.25 55.55 80.48
CA LEU A 275 -3.09 57.01 80.42
C LEU A 275 -4.23 57.75 81.12
N LEU A 276 -5.47 57.26 80.98
CA LEU A 276 -6.65 57.81 81.67
C LEU A 276 -6.59 57.58 83.18
N LEU A 277 -6.10 56.43 83.63
CA LEU A 277 -5.92 56.14 85.07
C LEU A 277 -4.90 57.06 85.73
N LYS A 278 -3.86 57.49 84.99
CA LYS A 278 -2.90 58.53 85.43
C LYS A 278 -3.50 59.93 85.53
N LEU A 279 -4.66 60.18 84.93
CA LEU A 279 -5.34 61.47 84.95
C LEU A 279 -6.45 61.54 86.03
N LEU A 280 -6.88 60.39 86.55
CA LEU A 280 -7.88 60.27 87.63
C LEU A 280 -7.27 59.99 89.02
N GLY A 281 -5.96 59.73 89.10
CA GLY A 281 -5.22 59.45 90.33
C GLY A 281 -4.39 60.63 90.82
#